data_AF-A0A520Q9J4-F1
#
_entry.id   AF-A0A520Q9J4-F1
#
_cell.length_a   1.000
_cell.length_b   1.000
_cell.length_c   1.000
_cell.angle_alpha   90.00
_cell.angle_beta   90.00
_cell.angle_gamma   90.00
#
_symmetry.space_group_name_H-M   'P 1'
#
loop_
_entity.id
_entity.type
_entity.pdbx_description
1 polymer ?
#
loop_
_entity_poly.entity_id
_entity_poly.type
_entity_poly.pdbx_seq_one_letter_code
_entity_poly.pdbx_strand_id
1 'polypeptide(L)'
;MRSLSSFVLAAALLALGTSCDGTISVVFSTGPQDFQVDTSELDLPTAFRDDDGNIRSVPCGPMGMCPPSETVTLTCERDVCDPAPKTVSAPVGTVIDVDMLLSETREVISSVDSYTFEQIRYEVSLNTLTFPVNDVEIFWGPEAATAIDPALGVRRLGTVPAVAAGATPSGDVILDPAGAQELSDYLVGRGSRVRFFAQTVVDLDPGDPFPEGEIRTSVNVTVRAVGSLI
;
A
#
# COMPACT_ATOMS: atom_id res chain seq x y z
N MET A 1 -15.81 9.41 12.40
CA MET A 1 -16.77 8.28 12.48
C MET A 1 -16.48 7.37 11.30
N ARG A 2 -15.91 6.17 11.54
CA ARG A 2 -15.53 5.25 10.46
C ARG A 2 -16.79 4.57 9.91
N SER A 3 -17.12 4.83 8.64
CA SER A 3 -18.10 4.06 7.90
C SER A 3 -17.49 2.70 7.57
N LEU A 4 -17.90 1.66 8.28
CA LEU A 4 -17.65 0.27 7.89
C LEU A 4 -18.55 -0.05 6.70
N SER A 5 -18.09 0.30 5.49
CA SER A 5 -18.67 -0.25 4.27
C SER A 5 -18.30 -1.73 4.21
N SER A 6 -19.29 -2.60 4.33
CA SER A 6 -19.14 -4.03 4.07
C SER A 6 -18.78 -4.22 2.59
N PHE A 7 -17.50 -4.38 2.29
CA PHE A 7 -17.04 -4.74 0.96
C PHE A 7 -17.15 -6.26 0.78
N VAL A 8 -17.94 -6.67 -0.19
CA VAL A 8 -18.05 -8.06 -0.63
C VAL A 8 -16.81 -8.35 -1.47
N LEU A 9 -15.89 -9.21 -0.98
CA LEU A 9 -14.84 -9.78 -1.82
C LEU A 9 -15.51 -10.65 -2.90
N ALA A 10 -15.46 -10.22 -4.15
CA ALA A 10 -15.87 -11.02 -5.30
C ALA A 10 -14.60 -11.50 -6.01
N ALA A 11 -14.20 -12.75 -5.79
CA ALA A 11 -13.21 -13.40 -6.65
C ALA A 11 -13.85 -13.70 -8.01
N ALA A 12 -13.19 -13.34 -9.09
CA ALA A 12 -13.58 -13.73 -10.43
C ALA A 12 -12.62 -14.80 -10.95
N LEU A 13 -13.14 -15.98 -11.30
CA LEU A 13 -12.38 -17.01 -11.99
C LEU A 13 -12.15 -16.59 -13.45
N LEU A 14 -10.87 -16.42 -13.83
CA LEU A 14 -10.50 -15.89 -15.15
C LEU A 14 -10.17 -16.99 -16.16
N ALA A 15 -9.51 -18.07 -15.72
CA ALA A 15 -9.12 -19.18 -16.60
C ALA A 15 -8.79 -20.47 -15.83
N LEU A 16 -9.02 -21.61 -16.50
CA LEU A 16 -8.63 -22.96 -16.10
C LEU A 16 -7.76 -23.56 -17.21
N GLY A 17 -6.62 -24.15 -16.85
CA GLY A 17 -5.73 -24.83 -17.80
C GLY A 17 -5.18 -26.13 -17.23
N THR A 18 -5.18 -27.18 -18.05
CA THR A 18 -4.63 -28.51 -17.72
C THR A 18 -3.38 -28.77 -18.55
N SER A 19 -2.26 -29.14 -17.91
CA SER A 19 -1.06 -29.62 -18.61
C SER A 19 -1.13 -31.14 -18.83
N CYS A 20 -0.37 -31.64 -19.81
CA CYS A 20 -0.26 -33.08 -20.06
C CYS A 20 0.37 -33.87 -18.89
N ASP A 21 0.98 -33.18 -17.92
CA ASP A 21 1.62 -33.75 -16.74
C ASP A 21 0.68 -33.80 -15.51
N GLY A 22 -0.61 -33.52 -15.70
CA GLY A 22 -1.62 -33.55 -14.62
C GLY A 22 -1.63 -32.30 -13.74
N THR A 23 -0.85 -31.28 -14.09
CA THR A 23 -0.87 -29.98 -13.41
C THR A 23 -2.09 -29.17 -13.85
N ILE A 24 -2.78 -28.57 -12.89
CA ILE A 24 -3.89 -27.66 -13.10
C ILE A 24 -3.48 -26.26 -12.67
N SER A 25 -3.82 -25.27 -13.48
CA SER A 25 -3.69 -23.86 -13.09
C SER A 25 -5.04 -23.16 -13.09
N VAL A 26 -5.24 -22.33 -12.07
CA VAL A 26 -6.43 -21.51 -11.86
C VAL A 26 -5.98 -20.06 -11.71
N VAL A 27 -6.55 -19.17 -12.52
CA VAL A 27 -6.30 -17.73 -12.41
C VAL A 27 -7.52 -17.06 -11.80
N PHE A 28 -7.30 -16.27 -10.76
CA PHE A 28 -8.34 -15.51 -10.09
C PHE A 28 -7.85 -14.12 -9.71
N SER A 29 -8.79 -13.22 -9.46
CA SER A 29 -8.52 -11.86 -8.98
C SER A 29 -9.04 -11.69 -7.55
N THR A 30 -8.33 -10.93 -6.72
CA THR A 30 -8.74 -10.63 -5.33
C THR A 30 -9.89 -9.63 -5.25
N GLY A 31 -10.23 -8.97 -6.36
CA GLY A 31 -11.08 -7.79 -6.38
C GLY A 31 -10.33 -6.52 -5.91
N PRO A 32 -10.91 -5.34 -6.15
CA PRO A 32 -10.28 -4.07 -5.80
C PRO A 32 -10.18 -3.91 -4.29
N GLN A 33 -8.99 -3.52 -3.83
CA GLN A 33 -8.71 -3.11 -2.46
C GLN A 33 -8.45 -1.61 -2.47
N ASP A 34 -9.36 -0.85 -1.87
CA ASP A 34 -9.24 0.59 -1.78
C ASP A 34 -8.35 1.01 -0.61
N PHE A 35 -7.54 2.04 -0.83
CA PHE A 35 -6.86 2.76 0.22
C PHE A 35 -6.92 4.27 -0.04
N GLN A 36 -6.92 5.02 1.05
CA GLN A 36 -7.00 6.47 1.04
C GLN A 36 -5.91 7.04 1.95
N VAL A 37 -5.24 8.09 1.48
CA VAL A 37 -4.33 8.88 2.29
C VAL A 37 -4.86 10.31 2.28
N ASP A 38 -5.00 10.88 3.48
CA ASP A 38 -5.44 12.25 3.71
C ASP A 38 -4.29 13.03 4.37
N THR A 39 -3.98 14.19 3.82
CA THR A 39 -2.89 15.06 4.31
C THR A 39 -3.12 15.61 5.71
N SER A 40 -4.35 15.59 6.22
CA SER A 40 -4.63 15.89 7.63
C SER A 40 -3.91 14.95 8.59
N GLU A 41 -3.51 13.74 8.17
CA GLU A 41 -2.68 12.82 8.97
C GLU A 41 -1.24 13.33 9.16
N LEU A 42 -0.78 14.27 8.33
CA LEU A 42 0.52 14.91 8.48
C LEU A 42 0.50 15.97 9.59
N ASP A 43 -0.65 16.56 9.94
CA ASP A 43 -0.81 17.57 11.01
C ASP A 43 0.33 18.62 11.06
N LEU A 44 0.67 19.16 9.88
CA LEU A 44 1.69 20.19 9.74
C LEU A 44 1.12 21.53 10.26
N PRO A 45 1.79 22.24 11.20
CA PRO A 45 1.24 23.46 11.76
C PRO A 45 1.05 24.55 10.70
N THR A 46 -0.06 25.29 10.77
CA THR A 46 -0.34 26.41 9.84
C THR A 46 0.73 27.51 9.87
N ALA A 47 1.54 27.56 10.93
CA ALA A 47 2.71 28.42 11.01
C ALA A 47 3.77 28.11 9.93
N PHE A 48 3.73 26.96 9.28
CA PHE A 48 4.57 26.59 8.14
C PHE A 48 3.92 26.90 6.79
N ARG A 49 2.72 27.50 6.75
CA ARG A 49 2.08 27.91 5.49
C ARG A 49 2.35 29.38 5.20
N ASP A 50 2.82 29.70 4.00
CA ASP A 50 2.85 31.08 3.50
C ASP A 50 1.53 31.50 2.81
N ASP A 51 1.47 32.76 2.37
CA ASP A 51 0.30 33.32 1.70
C ASP A 51 0.09 32.72 0.29
N ASP A 52 1.13 32.14 -0.32
CA ASP A 52 1.09 31.48 -1.63
C ASP A 52 0.70 29.99 -1.53
N GLY A 53 0.56 29.46 -0.30
CA GLY A 53 0.19 28.07 -0.05
C GLY A 53 1.35 27.08 -0.10
N ASN A 54 2.59 27.54 0.04
CA ASN A 54 3.78 26.70 0.14
C ASN A 54 4.24 26.54 1.59
N ILE A 55 5.12 25.57 1.80
CA ILE A 55 5.85 25.37 3.05
C ILE A 55 6.85 26.51 3.19
N ARG A 56 6.72 27.30 4.25
CA ARG A 56 7.65 28.40 4.57
C ARG A 56 8.65 27.97 5.62
N SER A 57 9.86 28.51 5.53
CA SER A 57 10.83 28.45 6.63
C SER A 57 10.32 29.23 7.84
N VAL A 58 10.30 28.59 9.01
CA VAL A 58 9.91 29.23 10.26
C VAL A 58 11.16 29.48 11.10
N PRO A 59 11.44 30.70 11.56
CA PRO A 59 12.59 30.94 12.44
C PRO A 59 12.38 30.24 13.78
N CYS A 60 13.48 29.75 14.37
CA CYS A 60 13.41 29.18 15.71
C CYS A 60 12.98 30.24 16.74
N GLY A 61 12.09 29.85 17.64
CA GLY A 61 11.67 30.67 18.76
C GLY A 61 12.75 30.84 19.82
N PRO A 62 12.45 31.60 20.88
CA PRO A 62 13.33 31.72 22.04
C PRO A 62 13.73 30.33 22.56
N MET A 63 14.99 30.18 22.94
CA MET A 63 15.57 28.89 23.39
C MET A 63 15.65 27.81 22.29
N GLY A 64 15.55 28.17 21.01
CA GLY A 64 15.70 27.23 19.89
C GLY A 64 14.50 26.30 19.70
N MET A 65 13.30 26.72 20.15
CA MET A 65 12.09 25.93 20.06
C MET A 65 11.35 26.15 18.74
N CYS A 66 10.83 25.09 18.16
CA CYS A 66 9.94 25.15 17.00
C CYS A 66 8.46 25.12 17.43
N PRO A 67 7.53 25.59 16.58
CA PRO A 67 6.10 25.38 16.82
C PRO A 67 5.83 23.90 17.10
N PRO A 68 4.93 23.55 18.03
CA PRO A 68 4.62 22.15 18.30
C PRO A 68 3.90 21.50 17.11
N SER A 69 4.21 20.24 16.84
CA SER A 69 3.46 19.32 15.98
C SER A 69 3.38 17.97 16.69
N GLU A 70 2.23 17.29 16.60
CA GLU A 70 2.02 16.00 17.25
C GLU A 70 2.54 14.83 16.39
N THR A 71 2.70 15.05 15.09
CA THR A 71 2.92 14.02 14.07
C THR A 71 4.26 14.17 13.36
N VAL A 72 4.70 15.41 13.08
CA VAL A 72 5.92 15.70 12.34
C VAL A 72 7.00 16.16 13.32
N THR A 73 8.17 15.55 13.21
CA THR A 73 9.33 15.96 14.01
C THR A 73 9.88 17.25 13.43
N LEU A 74 9.83 18.32 14.22
CA LEU A 74 10.35 19.65 13.87
C LEU A 74 11.65 19.89 14.63
N THR A 75 12.74 20.11 13.90
CA THR A 75 14.07 20.36 14.50
C THR A 75 14.53 21.77 14.17
N CYS A 76 15.08 22.47 15.17
CA CYS A 76 15.74 23.76 14.94
C CYS A 76 17.15 23.53 14.42
N GLU A 77 17.38 23.83 13.14
CA GLU A 77 18.69 23.77 12.49
C GLU A 77 19.09 25.14 11.96
N ARG A 78 20.25 25.66 12.42
CA ARG A 78 20.79 26.97 11.98
C ARG A 78 19.77 28.12 12.06
N ASP A 79 19.05 28.20 13.19
CA ASP A 79 18.01 29.20 13.47
C ASP A 79 16.75 29.10 12.59
N VAL A 80 16.56 28.00 11.86
CA VAL A 80 15.36 27.69 11.08
C VAL A 80 14.78 26.35 11.55
N CYS A 81 13.47 26.32 11.77
CA CYS A 81 12.72 25.10 12.00
C CYS A 81 12.54 24.35 10.69
N ASP A 82 13.10 23.15 10.66
CA ASP A 82 13.07 22.26 9.51
C ASP A 82 12.18 21.04 9.82
N PRO A 83 11.08 20.83 9.08
CA PRO A 83 10.27 19.63 9.22
C PRO A 83 10.99 18.43 8.60
N ALA A 84 11.24 17.39 9.41
CA ALA A 84 11.79 16.16 8.89
C ALA A 84 10.78 15.47 7.93
N PRO A 85 11.26 14.77 6.88
CA PRO A 85 10.41 13.96 6.04
C PRO A 85 9.56 13.00 6.87
N LYS A 86 8.29 12.84 6.48
CA LYS A 86 7.33 12.02 7.21
C LYS A 86 7.04 10.74 6.44
N THR A 87 7.35 9.61 7.06
CA THR A 87 6.85 8.33 6.58
C THR A 87 5.37 8.19 6.93
N VAL A 88 4.54 8.00 5.89
CA VAL A 88 3.12 7.69 6.02
C VAL A 88 2.94 6.22 5.68
N SER A 89 2.24 5.48 6.56
CA SER A 89 1.91 4.08 6.31
C SER A 89 0.48 3.78 6.69
N ALA A 90 -0.17 2.93 5.90
CA ALA A 90 -1.55 2.54 6.10
C ALA A 90 -1.76 1.06 5.72
N PRO A 91 -2.65 0.33 6.41
CA PRO A 91 -3.12 -0.96 5.92
C PRO A 91 -3.88 -0.76 4.60
N VAL A 92 -3.69 -1.67 3.65
CA VAL A 92 -4.41 -1.68 2.37
C VAL A 92 -5.56 -2.67 2.47
N GLY A 93 -6.79 -2.17 2.35
CA GLY A 93 -8.00 -2.99 2.39
C GLY A 93 -8.16 -3.81 3.67
N THR A 94 -8.72 -5.01 3.51
CA THR A 94 -8.96 -5.95 4.62
C THR A 94 -8.03 -7.17 4.51
N VAL A 95 -8.07 -8.06 5.52
CA VAL A 95 -7.34 -9.33 5.45
C VAL A 95 -7.92 -10.16 4.30
N ILE A 96 -7.05 -10.58 3.39
CA ILE A 96 -7.41 -11.44 2.26
C ILE A 96 -7.23 -12.90 2.69
N ASP A 97 -8.30 -13.68 2.57
CA ASP A 97 -8.30 -15.13 2.78
C ASP A 97 -8.26 -15.83 1.42
N VAL A 98 -7.07 -16.24 0.99
CA VAL A 98 -6.83 -16.84 -0.33
C VAL A 98 -7.54 -18.18 -0.47
N ASP A 99 -7.67 -18.93 0.63
CA ASP A 99 -8.38 -20.20 0.67
C ASP A 99 -9.87 -20.03 0.38
N MET A 100 -10.46 -18.96 0.92
CA MET A 100 -11.85 -18.59 0.64
C MET A 100 -12.02 -18.19 -0.84
N LEU A 101 -11.07 -17.46 -1.43
CA LEU A 101 -11.12 -17.10 -2.84
C LEU A 101 -10.98 -18.31 -3.77
N LEU A 102 -10.22 -19.32 -3.34
CA LEU A 102 -10.10 -20.60 -4.04
C LEU A 102 -11.23 -21.58 -3.71
N SER A 103 -12.12 -21.28 -2.78
CA SER A 103 -13.14 -22.24 -2.34
C SER A 103 -14.05 -22.70 -3.47
N GLU A 104 -14.34 -21.82 -4.44
CA GLU A 104 -15.11 -22.12 -5.65
C GLU A 104 -14.35 -22.99 -6.66
N THR A 105 -13.02 -23.11 -6.53
CA THR A 105 -12.15 -23.88 -7.42
C THR A 105 -11.52 -25.10 -6.76
N ARG A 106 -11.82 -25.35 -5.48
CA ARG A 106 -11.39 -26.56 -4.74
C ARG A 106 -11.93 -27.87 -5.34
N GLU A 107 -13.00 -27.81 -6.12
CA GLU A 107 -13.47 -28.97 -6.90
C GLU A 107 -12.48 -29.36 -8.02
N VAL A 108 -11.57 -28.46 -8.40
CA VAL A 108 -10.66 -28.59 -9.53
C VAL A 108 -9.19 -28.70 -9.08
N ILE A 109 -8.80 -28.05 -7.98
CA ILE A 109 -7.44 -28.19 -7.42
C ILE A 109 -7.55 -28.76 -5.99
N SER A 110 -6.99 -29.95 -5.80
CA SER A 110 -7.03 -30.66 -4.51
C SER A 110 -5.92 -30.22 -3.55
N SER A 111 -4.77 -29.85 -4.10
CA SER A 111 -3.64 -29.25 -3.38
C SER A 111 -2.99 -28.20 -4.28
N VAL A 112 -2.70 -27.02 -3.71
CA VAL A 112 -1.96 -25.97 -4.39
C VAL A 112 -0.48 -26.14 -4.09
N ASP A 113 0.32 -26.28 -5.15
CA ASP A 113 1.77 -26.46 -5.06
C ASP A 113 2.50 -25.11 -5.11
N SER A 114 1.93 -24.12 -5.79
CA SER A 114 2.49 -22.76 -5.84
C SER A 114 1.45 -21.69 -6.19
N TYR A 115 1.77 -20.46 -5.80
CA TYR A 115 1.07 -19.25 -6.22
C TYR A 115 2.02 -18.35 -7.02
N THR A 116 1.54 -17.83 -8.15
CA THR A 116 2.23 -16.83 -8.96
C THR A 116 1.39 -15.55 -8.99
N PHE A 117 1.98 -14.45 -8.54
CA PHE A 117 1.39 -13.12 -8.63
C PHE A 117 1.66 -12.55 -10.02
N GLU A 118 0.70 -12.72 -10.93
CA GLU A 118 0.92 -12.37 -12.34
C GLU A 118 0.90 -10.87 -12.57
N GLN A 119 -0.01 -10.18 -11.89
CA GLN A 119 -0.22 -8.76 -12.06
C GLN A 119 -0.80 -8.16 -10.79
N ILE A 120 -0.26 -7.02 -10.38
CA ILE A 120 -0.89 -6.14 -9.38
C ILE A 120 -1.11 -4.82 -10.08
N ARG A 121 -2.37 -4.49 -10.36
CA ARG A 121 -2.76 -3.27 -11.05
C ARG A 121 -3.24 -2.25 -10.04
N TYR A 122 -2.75 -1.03 -10.15
CA TYR A 122 -3.24 0.10 -9.37
C TYR A 122 -4.02 1.08 -10.27
N GLU A 123 -4.99 1.76 -9.69
CA GLU A 123 -5.75 2.83 -10.31
C GLU A 123 -6.03 3.92 -9.28
N VAL A 124 -5.57 5.14 -9.57
CA VAL A 124 -5.85 6.32 -8.76
C VAL A 124 -7.19 6.89 -9.21
N SER A 125 -8.21 6.72 -8.38
CA SER A 125 -9.59 7.15 -8.66
C SER A 125 -9.84 8.63 -8.35
N LEU A 126 -9.08 9.17 -7.41
CA LEU A 126 -9.12 10.58 -7.00
C LEU A 126 -7.73 10.99 -6.53
N ASN A 127 -7.27 12.15 -6.99
CA ASN A 127 -6.08 12.80 -6.48
C ASN A 127 -6.32 14.30 -6.44
N THR A 128 -6.42 14.85 -5.24
CA THR A 128 -6.53 16.28 -4.98
C THR A 128 -5.28 16.84 -4.32
N LEU A 129 -4.21 16.04 -4.25
CA LEU A 129 -2.97 16.43 -3.63
C LEU A 129 -2.32 17.58 -4.39
N THR A 130 -1.87 18.58 -3.63
CA THR A 130 -1.14 19.74 -4.13
C THR A 130 0.34 19.45 -4.42
N PHE A 131 0.85 18.31 -3.95
CA PHE A 131 2.24 17.89 -4.07
C PHE A 131 2.32 16.48 -4.68
N PRO A 132 3.46 16.11 -5.29
CA PRO A 132 3.66 14.76 -5.82
C PRO A 132 3.79 13.74 -4.68
N VAL A 133 3.23 12.55 -4.89
CA VAL A 133 3.49 11.39 -4.03
C VAL A 133 4.69 10.65 -4.59
N ASN A 134 5.71 10.44 -3.76
CA ASN A 134 6.86 9.61 -4.11
C ASN A 134 6.45 8.15 -4.35
N ASP A 135 7.41 7.30 -4.70
CA ASP A 135 7.18 5.87 -4.83
C ASP A 135 6.47 5.32 -3.56
N VAL A 136 5.44 4.51 -3.78
CA VAL A 136 4.69 3.86 -2.68
C VAL A 136 5.10 2.40 -2.62
N GLU A 137 5.75 2.01 -1.54
CA GLU A 137 6.10 0.62 -1.28
C GLU A 137 4.88 -0.14 -0.75
N ILE A 138 4.58 -1.28 -1.37
CA ILE A 138 3.54 -2.22 -0.94
C ILE A 138 4.22 -3.37 -0.20
N PHE A 139 3.69 -3.71 0.96
CA PHE A 139 4.13 -4.81 1.81
C PHE A 139 3.00 -5.80 2.04
N TRP A 140 3.36 -7.04 2.35
CA TRP A 140 2.43 -8.07 2.83
C TRP A 140 2.95 -8.66 4.14
N GLY A 141 2.05 -9.22 4.94
CA GLY A 141 2.40 -10.01 6.11
C GLY A 141 1.27 -10.96 6.54
N PRO A 142 1.52 -11.82 7.55
CA PRO A 142 0.48 -12.64 8.17
C PRO A 142 -0.66 -11.79 8.73
N GLU A 143 -1.86 -12.35 8.91
CA GLU A 143 -3.02 -11.56 9.40
C GLU A 143 -2.77 -10.81 10.72
N ALA A 144 -1.93 -11.40 11.57
CA ALA A 144 -1.58 -10.89 12.90
C ALA A 144 -0.58 -9.73 12.85
N ALA A 145 0.03 -9.45 11.69
CA ALA A 145 0.87 -8.28 11.53
C ALA A 145 0.02 -7.01 11.68
N THR A 146 0.48 -6.09 12.53
CA THR A 146 -0.21 -4.84 12.84
C THR A 146 0.52 -3.60 12.32
N ALA A 147 1.78 -3.76 11.92
CA ALA A 147 2.64 -2.70 11.42
C ALA A 147 3.65 -3.27 10.41
N ILE A 148 4.29 -2.37 9.65
CA ILE A 148 5.39 -2.72 8.74
C ILE A 148 6.64 -2.99 9.59
N ASP A 149 6.80 -4.25 10.01
CA ASP A 149 7.93 -4.71 10.82
C ASP A 149 8.39 -6.10 10.33
N PRO A 150 9.65 -6.25 9.88
CA PRO A 150 10.20 -7.54 9.46
C PRO A 150 10.13 -8.62 10.54
N ALA A 151 10.16 -8.26 11.83
CA ALA A 151 10.03 -9.18 12.96
C ALA A 151 8.61 -9.78 13.09
N LEU A 152 7.60 -9.08 12.56
CA LEU A 152 6.22 -9.58 12.43
C LEU A 152 6.02 -10.42 11.16
N GLY A 153 7.08 -10.68 10.40
CA GLY A 153 7.01 -11.41 9.14
C GLY A 153 6.54 -10.57 7.96
N VAL A 154 6.56 -9.24 8.07
CA VAL A 154 6.22 -8.35 6.95
C VAL A 154 7.36 -8.31 5.94
N ARG A 155 7.00 -8.33 4.66
CA ARG A 155 7.92 -8.29 3.52
C ARG A 155 7.41 -7.34 2.46
N ARG A 156 8.32 -6.70 1.75
CA ARG A 156 7.96 -5.86 0.61
C ARG A 156 7.49 -6.75 -0.53
N LEU A 157 6.40 -6.37 -1.17
CA LEU A 157 5.81 -7.04 -2.32
C LEU A 157 6.16 -6.35 -3.64
N GLY A 158 6.29 -5.04 -3.62
CA GLY A 158 6.57 -4.24 -4.80
C GLY A 158 6.38 -2.75 -4.56
N THR A 159 6.41 -1.98 -5.63
CA THR A 159 6.38 -0.52 -5.60
C THR A 159 5.44 0.03 -6.66
N VAL A 160 4.55 0.96 -6.25
CA VAL A 160 3.79 1.82 -7.17
C VAL A 160 4.67 3.02 -7.51
N PRO A 161 4.87 3.34 -8.79
CA PRO A 161 5.65 4.52 -9.19
C PRO A 161 5.06 5.82 -8.66
N ALA A 162 5.91 6.82 -8.47
CA ALA A 162 5.51 8.17 -8.07
C ALA A 162 4.33 8.72 -8.88
N VAL A 163 3.44 9.42 -8.19
CA VAL A 163 2.22 10.02 -8.74
C VAL A 163 2.32 11.53 -8.66
N ALA A 164 2.27 12.21 -9.81
CA ALA A 164 2.28 13.66 -9.85
C ALA A 164 1.04 14.27 -9.16
N ALA A 165 1.18 15.48 -8.62
CA ALA A 165 0.09 16.24 -8.01
C ALA A 165 -1.13 16.31 -8.94
N GLY A 166 -2.32 16.05 -8.40
CA GLY A 166 -3.60 16.06 -9.14
C GLY A 166 -3.75 15.00 -10.25
N ALA A 167 -2.75 14.16 -10.49
CA ALA A 167 -2.82 13.14 -11.54
C ALA A 167 -3.55 11.88 -11.08
N THR A 168 -4.31 11.26 -11.98
CA THR A 168 -5.03 10.00 -11.76
C THR A 168 -4.50 8.87 -12.65
N PRO A 169 -3.25 8.41 -12.45
CA PRO A 169 -2.69 7.35 -13.28
C PRO A 169 -3.30 5.98 -12.95
N SER A 170 -3.13 5.05 -13.90
CA SER A 170 -3.28 3.62 -13.65
C SER A 170 -2.11 2.89 -14.29
N GLY A 171 -1.75 1.74 -13.72
CA GLY A 171 -0.62 0.96 -14.21
C GLY A 171 -0.37 -0.28 -13.37
N ASP A 172 0.79 -0.89 -13.61
CA ASP A 172 1.23 -2.07 -12.89
C ASP A 172 2.21 -1.69 -11.78
N VAL A 173 2.09 -2.39 -10.65
CA VAL A 173 3.06 -2.36 -9.56
C VAL A 173 4.33 -3.08 -10.03
N ILE A 174 5.48 -2.49 -9.74
CA ILE A 174 6.77 -3.12 -9.97
C ILE A 174 6.99 -4.14 -8.85
N LEU A 175 6.78 -5.42 -9.13
CA LEU A 175 6.90 -6.49 -8.13
C LEU A 175 8.34 -6.71 -7.68
N ASP A 176 8.50 -6.97 -6.39
CA ASP A 176 9.73 -7.48 -5.80
C ASP A 176 9.70 -9.02 -5.90
N PRO A 177 10.56 -9.65 -6.72
CA PRO A 177 10.51 -11.09 -6.94
C PRO A 177 10.72 -11.91 -5.67
N ALA A 178 11.58 -11.44 -4.75
CA ALA A 178 11.82 -12.13 -3.48
C ALA A 178 10.58 -12.06 -2.58
N GLY A 179 9.98 -10.88 -2.50
CA GLY A 179 8.74 -10.64 -1.77
C GLY A 179 7.56 -11.49 -2.23
N ALA A 180 7.39 -11.58 -3.55
CA ALA A 180 6.34 -12.39 -4.19
C ALA A 180 6.57 -13.90 -3.96
N GLN A 181 7.82 -14.36 -4.02
CA GLN A 181 8.17 -15.75 -3.72
C GLN A 181 7.90 -16.09 -2.24
N GLU A 182 8.31 -15.24 -1.30
CA GLU A 182 8.05 -15.48 0.13
C GLU A 182 6.55 -15.52 0.44
N LEU A 183 5.74 -14.71 -0.25
CA LEU A 183 4.28 -14.75 -0.13
C LEU A 183 3.73 -16.08 -0.65
N SER A 184 4.22 -16.57 -1.78
CA SER A 184 3.87 -17.88 -2.32
C SER A 184 4.16 -19.00 -1.32
N ASP A 185 5.38 -19.02 -0.77
CA ASP A 185 5.82 -20.02 0.21
C ASP A 185 4.98 -19.99 1.49
N TYR A 186 4.59 -18.79 1.94
CA TYR A 186 3.68 -18.62 3.08
C TYR A 186 2.30 -19.21 2.79
N LEU A 187 1.73 -18.92 1.62
CA LEU A 187 0.40 -19.38 1.22
C LEU A 187 0.33 -20.90 1.01
N VAL A 188 1.43 -21.52 0.58
CA VAL A 188 1.51 -22.98 0.42
C VAL A 188 1.71 -23.69 1.76
N GLY A 189 2.58 -23.16 2.63
CA GLY A 189 3.12 -23.92 3.76
C GLY A 189 2.76 -23.44 5.16
N ARG A 190 2.21 -22.23 5.34
CA ARG A 190 2.09 -21.60 6.66
C ARG A 190 0.71 -21.04 6.99
N GLY A 191 -0.01 -20.50 6.01
CA GLY A 191 -1.36 -19.98 6.23
C GLY A 191 -1.92 -19.31 4.99
N SER A 192 -3.23 -19.08 4.96
CA SER A 192 -3.93 -18.55 3.79
C SER A 192 -4.42 -17.11 3.92
N ARG A 193 -4.19 -16.49 5.08
CA ARG A 193 -4.74 -15.18 5.46
C ARG A 193 -3.63 -14.14 5.56
N VAL A 194 -3.71 -13.13 4.70
CA VAL A 194 -2.65 -12.12 4.53
C VAL A 194 -3.21 -10.70 4.65
N ARG A 195 -2.37 -9.80 5.15
CA ARG A 195 -2.66 -8.37 5.25
C ARG A 195 -1.67 -7.60 4.39
N PHE A 196 -2.14 -6.59 3.69
CA PHE A 196 -1.31 -5.69 2.90
C PHE A 196 -1.14 -4.34 3.61
N PHE A 197 -0.01 -3.70 3.36
CA PHE A 197 0.32 -2.36 3.86
C PHE A 197 0.92 -1.55 2.72
N ALA A 198 0.71 -0.24 2.76
CA ALA A 198 1.37 0.72 1.88
C ALA A 198 2.19 1.69 2.73
N GLN A 199 3.33 2.10 2.20
CA GLN A 199 4.19 3.11 2.82
C GLN A 199 4.74 4.05 1.75
N THR A 200 4.83 5.32 2.09
CA THR A 200 5.54 6.31 1.29
C THR A 200 6.20 7.33 2.21
N VAL A 201 7.14 8.10 1.66
CA VAL A 201 7.80 9.20 2.36
C VAL A 201 7.33 10.51 1.73
N VAL A 202 6.82 11.40 2.57
CA VAL A 202 6.45 12.76 2.21
C VAL A 202 7.57 13.69 2.62
N ASP A 203 8.20 14.32 1.64
CA ASP A 203 9.19 15.36 1.85
C ASP A 203 8.46 16.68 2.18
N LEU A 204 9.04 17.47 3.09
CA LEU A 204 8.41 18.68 3.64
C LEU A 204 9.34 19.89 3.50
N ASP A 205 10.08 19.95 2.39
CA ASP A 205 11.11 20.97 2.21
C ASP A 205 10.50 22.39 2.09
N PRO A 206 11.14 23.43 2.66
CA PRO A 206 10.70 24.80 2.45
C PRO A 206 10.69 25.19 0.96
N GLY A 207 9.59 25.80 0.52
CA GLY A 207 9.32 26.18 -0.86
C GLY A 207 8.45 25.19 -1.63
N ASP A 208 8.29 23.97 -1.12
CA ASP A 208 7.37 22.99 -1.72
C ASP A 208 5.91 23.32 -1.41
N PRO A 209 4.95 22.83 -2.21
CA PRO A 209 3.53 23.02 -1.94
C PRO A 209 3.15 22.51 -0.55
N PHE A 210 2.38 23.30 0.20
CA PHE A 210 1.90 22.86 1.50
C PHE A 210 1.04 21.60 1.33
N PRO A 211 1.24 20.53 2.14
CA PRO A 211 0.54 19.28 1.95
C PRO A 211 -0.96 19.46 2.18
N GLU A 212 -1.75 19.40 1.12
CA GLU A 212 -3.21 19.49 1.18
C GLU A 212 -3.86 18.48 0.24
N GLY A 213 -5.08 18.08 0.58
CA GLY A 213 -5.91 17.18 -0.21
C GLY A 213 -5.80 15.72 0.21
N GLU A 214 -6.34 14.86 -0.66
CA GLU A 214 -6.42 13.43 -0.49
C GLU A 214 -6.14 12.69 -1.81
N ILE A 215 -5.63 11.47 -1.69
CA ILE A 215 -5.51 10.50 -2.78
C ILE A 215 -6.28 9.23 -2.43
N ARG A 216 -7.01 8.69 -3.40
CA ARG A 216 -7.73 7.42 -3.31
C ARG A 216 -7.29 6.51 -4.43
N THR A 217 -6.82 5.34 -4.06
CA THR A 217 -6.25 4.37 -4.98
C THR A 217 -6.88 3.01 -4.73
N SER A 218 -7.21 2.32 -5.81
CA SER A 218 -7.63 0.93 -5.78
C SER A 218 -6.50 0.04 -6.30
N VAL A 219 -6.31 -1.11 -5.68
CA VAL A 219 -5.34 -2.12 -6.12
C VAL A 219 -6.08 -3.42 -6.37
N ASN A 220 -5.82 -4.04 -7.51
CA ASN A 220 -6.36 -5.37 -7.82
C ASN A 220 -5.21 -6.34 -8.12
N VAL A 221 -5.24 -7.50 -7.49
CA VAL A 221 -4.23 -8.55 -7.63
C VAL A 221 -4.80 -9.70 -8.46
N THR A 222 -4.07 -10.09 -9.49
CA THR A 222 -4.32 -11.31 -10.28
C THR A 222 -3.32 -12.38 -9.84
N VAL A 223 -3.84 -13.51 -9.39
CA VAL A 223 -3.07 -14.64 -8.86
C VAL A 223 -3.36 -15.86 -9.71
N ARG A 224 -2.29 -16.57 -10.10
CA ARG A 224 -2.37 -17.92 -10.64
C ARG A 224 -1.99 -18.92 -9.55
N ALA A 225 -2.91 -19.76 -9.14
CA ALA A 225 -2.62 -20.95 -8.36
C ALA A 225 -2.30 -22.12 -9.29
N VAL A 226 -1.24 -22.87 -8.99
CA VAL A 226 -0.85 -24.08 -9.71
C VAL A 226 -0.88 -25.23 -8.72
N GLY A 227 -1.50 -26.34 -9.11
CA GLY A 227 -1.66 -27.50 -8.26
C GLY A 227 -1.92 -28.78 -9.05
N SER A 228 -2.33 -29.82 -8.36
CA SER A 228 -2.59 -31.14 -8.93
C SER A 228 -3.95 -31.70 -8.49
N LEU A 229 -4.50 -32.58 -9.35
CA LEU A 229 -5.58 -33.49 -8.96
C LEU A 229 -4.99 -34.72 -8.27
N ILE A 230 -5.78 -35.28 -7.34
CA ILE A 230 -5.52 -36.61 -6.78
C ILE A 230 -5.75 -37.68 -7.85
#